data_AF-A0A6J4NJG8-F1
#
_entry.id   AF-A0A6J4NJG8-F1
#
_cell.length_a   1.000
_cell.length_b   1.000
_cell.length_c   1.000
_cell.angle_alpha   90.00
_cell.angle_beta   90.00
_cell.angle_gamma   90.00
#
_symmetry.space_group_name_H-M   'P 1'
#
loop_
_entity.id
_entity.type
_entity.pdbx_description
1 polymer ?
#
loop_
_entity_poly.entity_id
_entity_poly.type
_entity_poly.pdbx_seq_one_letter_code
_entity_poly.pdbx_strand_id
1 'polypeptide(L)'
;MNVADLTLVRGMDDTRAALARWSRRPGPILGAWVARSFAVAVGLLIAIWVIASLSTPDPTPLLLPGITAPPTSADLGPILFRNSLVLALHAFACIAGFLAGASMPLEAARRSGISKAVHDWAGTLAIWFVVLATGFSLFTQAFALGAGTSSVAAQLGTSPGVLLVGLLPHAIPELTALFLPLAAWLVASRRGQWNELLAATFVTVLIAAPVVVAAAFVETYFSPRLIQVLIGA
;
A
#
# COMPACT_ATOMS: atom_id res chain seq x y z
N MET A 1 32.13 0.57 18.84
CA MET A 1 30.80 0.32 18.25
C MET A 1 30.51 1.40 17.24
N ASN A 2 30.15 1.03 16.02
CA ASN A 2 29.79 1.98 14.96
C ASN A 2 28.34 2.49 15.19
N VAL A 3 28.01 3.68 14.66
CA VAL A 3 26.66 4.29 14.73
C VAL A 3 25.59 3.41 14.07
N ALA A 4 25.96 2.75 12.98
CA ALA A 4 25.09 1.77 12.32
C ALA A 4 24.75 0.60 13.26
N ASP A 5 25.70 0.14 14.08
CA ASP A 5 25.47 -0.96 15.01
C ASP A 5 24.52 -0.53 16.14
N LEU A 6 24.69 0.69 16.67
CA LEU A 6 23.84 1.21 17.75
C LEU A 6 22.39 1.47 17.29
N THR A 7 22.21 2.00 16.08
CA THR A 7 20.87 2.23 15.52
C THR A 7 20.16 0.92 15.19
N LEU A 8 20.91 -0.09 14.71
CA LEU A 8 20.36 -1.42 14.41
C LEU A 8 19.99 -2.18 15.69
N VAL A 9 20.90 -2.25 16.67
CA VAL A 9 20.64 -2.94 17.96
C VAL A 9 19.47 -2.29 18.70
N ARG A 10 19.46 -0.95 18.82
CA ARG A 10 18.36 -0.23 19.48
C ARG A 10 17.05 -0.37 18.71
N GLY A 11 17.08 -0.30 17.39
CA GLY A 11 15.91 -0.54 16.54
C GLY A 11 15.32 -1.94 16.74
N MET A 12 16.17 -2.96 16.90
CA MET A 12 15.73 -4.33 17.20
C MET A 12 15.11 -4.46 18.61
N ASP A 13 15.67 -3.78 19.61
CA ASP A 13 15.14 -3.80 20.97
C ASP A 13 13.79 -3.08 21.07
N ASP A 14 13.67 -1.89 20.45
CA ASP A 14 12.41 -1.15 20.35
C ASP A 14 11.36 -1.98 19.60
N THR A 15 11.78 -2.68 18.54
CA THR A 15 10.90 -3.59 17.78
C THR A 15 10.39 -4.74 18.64
N ARG A 16 11.28 -5.45 19.35
CA ARG A 16 10.89 -6.54 20.26
C ARG A 16 9.95 -6.05 21.35
N ALA A 17 10.24 -4.90 21.94
CA ALA A 17 9.41 -4.30 22.99
C ALA A 17 8.01 -3.93 22.45
N ALA A 18 7.93 -3.35 21.25
CA ALA A 18 6.66 -3.04 20.60
C ALA A 18 5.84 -4.31 20.35
N LEU A 19 6.44 -5.34 19.74
CA LEU A 19 5.78 -6.61 19.47
C LEU A 19 5.28 -7.29 20.76
N ALA A 20 6.06 -7.27 21.84
CA ALA A 20 5.64 -7.81 23.14
C ALA A 20 4.52 -7.00 23.82
N ARG A 21 4.42 -5.69 23.56
CA ARG A 21 3.26 -4.89 23.99
C ARG A 21 2.02 -5.25 23.17
N TRP A 22 2.17 -5.34 21.87
CA TRP A 22 1.06 -5.55 20.95
C TRP A 22 0.49 -6.97 21.03
N SER A 23 1.33 -7.98 21.27
CA SER A 23 0.89 -9.37 21.44
C SER A 23 -0.08 -9.56 22.61
N ARG A 24 0.02 -8.70 23.65
CA ARG A 24 -0.89 -8.72 24.80
C ARG A 24 -2.27 -8.15 24.48
N ARG A 25 -2.38 -7.20 23.54
CA ARG A 25 -3.63 -6.55 23.13
C ARG A 25 -3.59 -6.17 21.63
N PRO A 26 -3.65 -7.14 20.71
CA PRO A 26 -3.45 -6.88 19.28
C PRO A 26 -4.64 -6.16 18.64
N GLY A 27 -5.87 -6.45 19.11
CA GLY A 27 -7.12 -5.97 18.50
C GLY A 27 -7.20 -4.45 18.31
N PRO A 28 -6.99 -3.63 19.35
CA PRO A 28 -7.08 -2.17 19.21
C PRO A 28 -6.06 -1.56 18.24
N ILE A 29 -4.91 -2.22 18.07
CA ILE A 29 -3.81 -1.73 17.24
C ILE A 29 -4.06 -2.10 15.79
N LEU A 30 -4.27 -3.40 15.53
CA LEU A 30 -4.56 -3.90 14.19
C LEU A 30 -5.88 -3.35 13.67
N GLY A 31 -6.93 -3.26 14.50
CA GLY A 31 -8.23 -2.70 14.10
C GLY A 31 -8.11 -1.23 13.67
N ALA A 32 -7.28 -0.44 14.36
CA ALA A 32 -7.03 0.94 13.99
C ALA A 32 -6.27 1.08 12.65
N TRP A 33 -5.40 0.13 12.32
CA TRP A 33 -4.71 0.08 11.03
C TRP A 33 -5.66 -0.36 9.94
N VAL A 34 -6.32 -1.51 10.10
CA VAL A 34 -7.29 -2.07 9.14
C VAL A 34 -8.38 -1.06 8.79
N ALA A 35 -8.98 -0.39 9.77
CA ALA A 35 -10.03 0.59 9.51
C ALA A 35 -9.55 1.76 8.65
N ARG A 36 -8.32 2.25 8.88
CA ARG A 36 -7.72 3.34 8.09
C ARG A 36 -7.31 2.86 6.70
N SER A 37 -6.70 1.68 6.59
CA SER A 37 -6.33 1.08 5.31
C SER A 37 -7.55 0.82 4.45
N PHE A 38 -8.63 0.31 5.04
CA PHE A 38 -9.91 0.13 4.37
C PHE A 38 -10.49 1.47 3.88
N ALA A 39 -10.44 2.51 4.71
CA ALA A 39 -10.89 3.84 4.29
C ALA A 39 -10.09 4.39 3.10
N VAL A 40 -8.77 4.19 3.08
CA VAL A 40 -7.91 4.57 1.95
C VAL A 40 -8.25 3.73 0.70
N ALA A 41 -8.44 2.42 0.85
CA ALA A 41 -8.83 1.52 -0.22
C ALA A 41 -10.17 1.93 -0.86
N VAL A 42 -11.19 2.22 -0.04
CA VAL A 42 -12.49 2.72 -0.52
C VAL A 42 -12.34 4.07 -1.23
N GLY A 43 -11.56 5.00 -0.68
CA GLY A 43 -11.28 6.28 -1.31
C GLY A 43 -10.62 6.13 -2.68
N LEU A 44 -9.65 5.20 -2.80
CA LEU A 44 -8.99 4.90 -4.07
C LEU A 44 -9.96 4.26 -5.08
N LEU A 45 -10.79 3.30 -4.66
CA LEU A 45 -11.79 2.68 -5.54
C LEU A 45 -12.82 3.71 -6.06
N ILE A 46 -13.24 4.65 -5.22
CA ILE A 46 -14.10 5.76 -5.63
C ILE A 46 -13.37 6.65 -6.65
N ALA A 47 -12.09 6.98 -6.41
CA ALA A 47 -11.31 7.77 -7.36
C ALA A 47 -11.15 7.07 -8.72
N ILE A 48 -10.87 5.76 -8.71
CA ILE A 48 -10.81 4.93 -9.92
C ILE A 48 -12.14 4.96 -10.66
N TRP A 49 -13.27 4.79 -9.95
CA TRP A 49 -14.60 4.85 -10.55
C TRP A 49 -14.89 6.20 -11.22
N VAL A 50 -14.59 7.30 -10.52
CA VAL A 50 -14.78 8.66 -11.04
C VAL A 50 -13.92 8.88 -12.28
N ILE A 51 -12.63 8.53 -12.21
CA ILE A 51 -11.72 8.69 -13.36
C ILE A 51 -12.19 7.82 -14.53
N ALA A 52 -12.56 6.56 -14.29
CA ALA A 52 -13.05 5.67 -15.34
C ALA A 52 -14.31 6.22 -16.02
N SER A 53 -15.22 6.81 -15.24
CA SER A 53 -16.46 7.39 -15.77
C SER A 53 -16.24 8.68 -16.58
N LEU A 54 -15.11 9.36 -16.37
CA LEU A 54 -14.76 10.61 -17.04
C LEU A 54 -13.72 10.41 -18.17
N SER A 55 -13.06 9.25 -18.21
CA SER A 55 -11.98 8.97 -19.16
C SER A 55 -12.54 8.46 -20.48
N THR A 56 -12.04 9.00 -21.59
CA THR A 56 -12.29 8.44 -22.93
C THR A 56 -11.60 7.09 -23.06
N PRO A 57 -12.33 6.01 -23.41
CA PRO A 57 -11.74 4.69 -23.64
C PRO A 57 -10.69 4.69 -24.76
N ASP A 58 -9.60 3.94 -24.56
CA ASP A 58 -8.66 3.62 -25.63
C ASP A 58 -9.24 2.47 -26.49
N PRO A 59 -9.35 2.62 -27.83
CA PRO A 59 -9.90 1.58 -28.69
C PRO A 59 -8.97 0.35 -28.86
N THR A 60 -7.72 0.41 -28.38
CA THR A 60 -6.77 -0.70 -28.47
C THR A 60 -7.26 -1.88 -27.62
N PRO A 61 -7.52 -3.06 -28.23
CA PRO A 61 -8.02 -4.21 -27.47
C PRO A 61 -7.02 -4.68 -26.42
N LEU A 62 -7.47 -4.81 -25.18
CA LEU A 62 -6.69 -5.34 -24.08
C LEU A 62 -6.88 -6.86 -24.01
N LEU A 63 -5.79 -7.57 -23.77
CA LEU A 63 -5.83 -9.00 -23.42
C LEU A 63 -6.21 -9.12 -21.95
N LEU A 64 -7.34 -9.78 -21.69
CA LEU A 64 -7.92 -9.97 -20.36
C LEU A 64 -7.92 -11.48 -20.03
N PRO A 65 -6.96 -11.98 -19.24
CA PRO A 65 -6.96 -13.36 -18.78
C PRO A 65 -8.29 -13.72 -18.10
N GLY A 66 -8.86 -14.85 -18.49
CA GLY A 66 -10.18 -15.30 -18.02
C GLY A 66 -11.37 -14.72 -18.77
N ILE A 67 -11.20 -13.68 -19.59
CA ILE A 67 -12.28 -13.08 -20.40
C ILE A 67 -12.04 -13.28 -21.89
N THR A 68 -10.92 -12.77 -22.43
CA THR A 68 -10.59 -12.86 -23.86
C THR A 68 -9.53 -13.92 -24.17
N ALA A 69 -8.92 -14.50 -23.14
CA ALA A 69 -7.93 -15.57 -23.23
C ALA A 69 -8.06 -16.50 -22.01
N PRO A 70 -7.69 -17.79 -22.11
CA PRO A 70 -7.71 -18.68 -20.96
C PRO A 70 -6.73 -18.20 -19.88
N PRO A 71 -7.11 -18.22 -18.59
CA PRO A 71 -6.22 -17.80 -17.51
C PRO A 71 -5.14 -18.86 -17.28
N THR A 72 -3.90 -18.40 -17.14
CA THR A 72 -2.73 -19.25 -16.91
C THR A 72 -2.05 -18.88 -15.59
N SER A 73 -1.24 -19.78 -15.05
CA SER A 73 -0.42 -19.44 -13.87
C SER A 73 0.64 -18.37 -14.15
N ALA A 74 0.97 -18.12 -15.43
CA ALA A 74 1.89 -17.06 -15.82
C ALA A 74 1.29 -15.66 -15.58
N ASP A 75 -0.04 -15.52 -15.56
CA ASP A 75 -0.74 -14.25 -15.33
C ASP A 75 -0.64 -13.77 -13.88
N LEU A 76 -0.34 -14.68 -12.93
CA LEU A 76 -0.11 -14.34 -11.53
C LEU A 76 1.16 -13.51 -11.33
N GLY A 77 2.20 -13.75 -12.13
CA GLY A 77 3.52 -13.13 -11.97
C GLY A 77 3.48 -11.60 -12.04
N PRO A 78 2.90 -11.01 -13.10
CA PRO A 78 2.75 -9.56 -13.22
C PRO A 78 1.93 -8.92 -12.08
N ILE A 79 0.85 -9.58 -11.62
CA ILE A 79 0.01 -9.10 -10.51
C ILE A 79 0.82 -9.06 -9.22
N LEU A 80 1.45 -10.19 -8.87
CA LEU A 80 2.28 -10.29 -7.67
C LEU A 80 3.46 -9.33 -7.68
N PHE A 81 4.09 -9.11 -8.84
CA PHE A 81 5.18 -8.16 -8.98
C PHE A 81 4.74 -6.71 -8.71
N ARG A 82 3.64 -6.27 -9.33
CA ARG A 82 3.09 -4.91 -9.13
C ARG A 82 2.69 -4.70 -7.67
N ASN A 83 1.99 -5.65 -7.08
CA ASN A 83 1.54 -5.57 -5.68
C ASN A 83 2.73 -5.61 -4.70
N SER A 84 3.73 -6.45 -4.97
CA SER A 84 4.95 -6.51 -4.15
C SER A 84 5.74 -5.20 -4.22
N LEU A 85 5.77 -4.54 -5.39
CA LEU A 85 6.42 -3.24 -5.55
C LEU A 85 5.72 -2.16 -4.71
N VAL A 86 4.38 -2.11 -4.75
CA VAL A 86 3.59 -1.18 -3.92
C VAL A 86 3.81 -1.46 -2.43
N LEU A 87 3.74 -2.73 -2.01
CA LEU A 87 3.98 -3.12 -0.63
C LEU A 87 5.40 -2.75 -0.16
N ALA A 88 6.41 -2.98 -1.01
CA ALA A 88 7.79 -2.61 -0.72
C ALA A 88 7.95 -1.10 -0.57
N LEU A 89 7.35 -0.29 -1.45
CA LEU A 89 7.39 1.17 -1.33
C LEU A 89 6.77 1.67 -0.02
N HIS A 90 5.64 1.09 0.41
CA HIS A 90 5.03 1.43 1.69
C HIS A 90 5.84 0.96 2.90
N ALA A 91 6.49 -0.21 2.80
CA ALA A 91 7.44 -0.66 3.80
C ALA A 91 8.65 0.29 3.91
N PHE A 92 9.20 0.74 2.78
CA PHE A 92 10.28 1.73 2.75
C PHE A 92 9.85 3.07 3.32
N ALA A 93 8.62 3.52 3.10
CA ALA A 93 8.09 4.72 3.73
C ALA A 93 8.07 4.61 5.28
N CYS A 94 7.75 3.42 5.81
CA CYS A 94 7.80 3.17 7.25
C CYS A 94 9.24 3.18 7.79
N ILE A 95 10.18 2.56 7.07
CA ILE A 95 11.61 2.57 7.41
C ILE A 95 12.16 4.00 7.36
N ALA A 96 11.82 4.77 6.32
CA ALA A 96 12.20 6.17 6.19
C ALA A 96 11.64 7.01 7.35
N GLY A 97 10.39 6.76 7.74
CA GLY A 97 9.77 7.39 8.92
C GLY A 97 10.50 7.05 10.22
N PHE A 98 10.93 5.80 10.40
CA PHE A 98 11.75 5.39 11.55
C PHE A 98 13.09 6.13 11.56
N LEU A 99 13.81 6.12 10.44
CA LEU A 99 15.10 6.79 10.32
C LEU A 99 14.98 8.28 10.58
N ALA A 100 13.93 8.91 10.03
CA ALA A 100 13.72 10.34 10.17
C ALA A 100 13.23 10.78 11.54
N GLY A 101 12.30 10.02 12.14
CA GLY A 101 11.67 10.40 13.40
C GLY A 101 12.38 9.90 14.65
N ALA A 102 13.13 8.79 14.57
CA ALA A 102 13.82 8.20 15.71
C ALA A 102 15.34 8.33 15.62
N SER A 103 15.94 7.95 14.48
CA SER A 103 17.41 7.87 14.36
C SER A 103 18.09 9.22 14.15
N MET A 104 17.57 10.07 13.25
CA MET A 104 18.19 11.36 12.92
C MET A 104 18.27 12.34 14.11
N PRO A 105 17.26 12.47 15.00
CA PRO A 105 17.36 13.32 16.19
C PRO A 105 18.46 12.89 17.15
N LEU A 106 18.72 11.58 17.27
CA LEU A 106 19.81 11.04 18.12
C LEU A 106 21.18 11.42 17.57
N GLU A 107 21.34 11.40 16.24
CA GLU A 107 22.56 11.85 15.57
C GLU A 107 22.73 13.38 15.66
N ALA A 108 21.65 14.14 15.50
CA ALA A 108 21.66 15.60 15.63
C ALA A 108 22.12 16.06 17.02
N ALA A 109 21.73 15.33 18.09
CA ALA A 109 22.11 15.62 19.46
C ALA A 109 23.64 15.57 19.71
N ARG A 110 24.40 14.86 18.86
CA ARG A 110 25.87 14.77 18.94
C ARG A 110 26.59 15.78 18.06
N ARG A 111 25.85 16.58 17.29
CA ARG A 111 26.39 17.59 16.34
C ARG A 111 26.20 19.01 16.89
N SER A 112 26.99 19.94 16.39
CA SER A 112 26.92 21.37 16.75
C SER A 112 26.88 22.28 15.51
N GLY A 113 26.45 23.52 15.72
CA GLY A 113 26.41 24.55 14.68
C GLY A 113 25.50 24.21 13.49
N ILE A 114 25.95 24.53 12.29
CA ILE A 114 25.22 24.32 11.02
C ILE A 114 24.91 22.83 10.80
N SER A 115 25.82 21.93 11.20
CA SER A 115 25.63 20.49 11.03
C SER A 115 24.41 19.97 11.79
N LYS A 116 24.15 20.51 12.99
CA LYS A 116 22.95 20.20 13.77
C LYS A 116 21.68 20.74 13.09
N ALA A 117 21.71 22.01 12.67
CA ALA A 117 20.57 22.63 12.01
C ALA A 117 20.12 21.88 10.73
N VAL A 118 21.08 21.38 9.95
CA VAL A 118 20.80 20.55 8.76
C VAL A 118 20.11 19.23 9.14
N HIS A 119 20.58 18.55 10.19
CA HIS A 119 19.98 17.28 10.62
C HIS A 119 18.57 17.47 11.21
N ASP A 120 18.34 18.57 11.93
CA ASP A 120 17.01 18.90 12.47
C ASP A 120 16.00 19.16 11.35
N TRP A 121 16.43 19.82 10.26
CA TRP A 121 15.60 20.05 9.07
C TRP A 121 15.39 18.80 8.21
N ALA A 122 16.42 17.95 8.09
CA ALA A 122 16.39 16.76 7.26
C ALA A 122 15.23 15.81 7.65
N GLY A 123 14.94 15.67 8.95
CA GLY A 123 13.81 14.87 9.42
C GLY A 123 12.45 15.37 8.92
N THR A 124 12.20 16.68 9.03
CA THR A 124 10.95 17.29 8.58
C THR A 124 10.80 17.19 7.06
N LEU A 125 11.87 17.47 6.31
CA LEU A 125 11.86 17.38 4.85
C LEU A 125 11.64 15.93 4.36
N ALA A 126 12.22 14.95 5.04
CA ALA A 126 12.01 13.53 4.72
C ALA A 126 10.53 13.13 4.89
N ILE A 127 9.87 13.58 5.96
CA ILE A 127 8.45 13.32 6.18
C ILE A 127 7.60 13.94 5.07
N TRP A 128 7.86 15.21 4.71
CA TRP A 128 7.16 15.88 3.62
C TRP A 128 7.35 15.17 2.28
N PHE A 129 8.57 14.75 1.99
CA PHE A 129 8.87 13.98 0.79
C PHE A 129 8.05 12.68 0.73
N VAL A 130 8.00 11.91 1.83
CA VAL A 130 7.21 10.66 1.90
C VAL A 130 5.72 10.93 1.66
N VAL A 131 5.17 12.01 2.25
CA VAL A 131 3.77 12.40 2.04
C VAL A 131 3.50 12.74 0.57
N LEU A 132 4.35 13.57 -0.05
CA LEU A 132 4.21 13.96 -1.46
C LEU A 132 4.36 12.76 -2.39
N ALA A 133 5.37 11.91 -2.16
CA ALA A 133 5.59 10.69 -2.95
C ALA A 133 4.40 9.72 -2.84
N THR A 134 3.83 9.57 -1.64
CA THR A 134 2.63 8.74 -1.42
C THR A 134 1.42 9.32 -2.14
N GLY A 135 1.18 10.63 -2.02
CA GLY A 135 0.07 11.29 -2.71
C GLY A 135 0.19 11.20 -4.24
N PHE A 136 1.39 11.44 -4.76
CA PHE A 136 1.68 11.27 -6.19
C PHE A 136 1.44 9.82 -6.65
N SER A 137 1.93 8.83 -5.90
CA SER A 137 1.74 7.41 -6.21
C SER A 137 0.27 6.99 -6.19
N LEU A 138 -0.53 7.46 -5.23
CA LEU A 138 -1.97 7.18 -5.18
C LEU A 138 -2.69 7.80 -6.38
N PHE A 139 -2.34 9.04 -6.74
CA PHE A 139 -2.91 9.72 -7.89
C PHE A 139 -2.61 9.01 -9.21
N THR A 140 -1.36 8.62 -9.44
CA THR A 140 -0.97 7.90 -10.68
C THR A 140 -1.62 6.53 -10.77
N GLN A 141 -1.76 5.80 -9.65
CA GLN A 141 -2.50 4.54 -9.60
C GLN A 141 -3.98 4.73 -9.92
N ALA A 142 -4.64 5.71 -9.30
CA ALA A 142 -6.04 6.01 -9.57
C ALA A 142 -6.27 6.35 -11.05
N PHE A 143 -5.36 7.14 -11.63
CA PHE A 143 -5.42 7.52 -13.03
C PHE A 143 -5.22 6.34 -13.97
N ALA A 144 -4.16 5.55 -13.78
CA ALA A 144 -3.84 4.41 -14.63
C ALA A 144 -4.92 3.32 -14.57
N LEU A 145 -5.40 2.97 -13.36
CA LEU A 145 -6.45 1.98 -13.17
C LEU A 145 -7.81 2.49 -13.65
N GLY A 146 -8.12 3.78 -13.44
CA GLY A 146 -9.35 4.40 -13.92
C GLY A 146 -9.42 4.41 -15.44
N ALA A 147 -8.37 4.87 -16.12
CA ALA A 147 -8.29 4.85 -17.57
C ALA A 147 -8.38 3.42 -18.13
N GLY A 148 -7.65 2.47 -17.54
CA GLY A 148 -7.73 1.05 -17.91
C GLY A 148 -9.13 0.47 -17.73
N THR A 149 -9.80 0.78 -16.62
CA THR A 149 -11.19 0.34 -16.37
C THR A 149 -12.15 0.91 -17.39
N SER A 150 -11.97 2.16 -17.83
CA SER A 150 -12.76 2.76 -18.91
C SER A 150 -12.60 1.98 -20.23
N SER A 151 -11.37 1.69 -20.64
CA SER A 151 -11.09 0.90 -21.85
C SER A 151 -11.67 -0.51 -21.79
N VAL A 152 -11.51 -1.21 -20.66
CA VAL A 152 -12.09 -2.56 -20.49
C VAL A 152 -13.62 -2.52 -20.49
N ALA A 153 -14.23 -1.51 -19.87
CA ALA A 153 -15.69 -1.35 -19.85
C ALA A 153 -16.24 -1.19 -21.27
N ALA A 154 -15.59 -0.33 -22.08
CA ALA A 154 -15.95 -0.14 -23.47
C ALA A 154 -15.76 -1.41 -24.31
N GLN A 155 -14.64 -2.12 -24.13
CA GLN A 155 -14.35 -3.37 -24.84
C GLN A 155 -15.38 -4.47 -24.53
N LEU A 156 -15.91 -4.52 -23.31
CA LEU A 156 -16.90 -5.51 -22.87
C LEU A 156 -18.35 -5.04 -23.02
N GLY A 157 -18.58 -3.83 -23.56
CA GLY A 157 -19.93 -3.28 -23.71
C GLY A 157 -20.66 -3.08 -22.38
N THR A 158 -19.94 -2.79 -21.30
CA THR A 158 -20.49 -2.64 -19.94
C THR A 158 -20.11 -1.29 -19.32
N SER A 159 -20.57 -1.04 -18.09
CA SER A 159 -20.20 0.16 -17.34
C SER A 159 -18.96 -0.08 -16.45
N PRO A 160 -18.13 0.95 -16.20
CA PRO A 160 -17.03 0.86 -15.23
C PRO A 160 -17.48 0.38 -13.85
N GLY A 161 -18.69 0.75 -13.42
CA GLY A 161 -19.25 0.34 -12.13
C GLY A 161 -19.47 -1.17 -12.03
N VAL A 162 -19.99 -1.80 -13.09
CA VAL A 162 -20.20 -3.25 -13.13
C VAL A 162 -18.86 -3.99 -13.05
N LEU A 163 -17.83 -3.52 -13.76
CA LEU A 163 -16.49 -4.09 -13.65
C LEU A 163 -15.96 -3.97 -12.23
N LEU A 164 -16.02 -2.79 -11.63
CA LEU A 164 -15.52 -2.59 -10.27
C LEU A 164 -16.21 -3.51 -9.27
N VAL A 165 -17.53 -3.74 -9.40
CA VAL A 165 -18.27 -4.72 -8.58
C VAL A 165 -17.69 -6.13 -8.74
N GLY A 166 -17.39 -6.56 -9.96
CA GLY A 166 -16.76 -7.86 -10.23
C GLY A 166 -15.32 -7.98 -9.71
N LEU A 167 -14.62 -6.85 -9.52
CA LEU A 167 -13.26 -6.80 -8.97
C LEU A 167 -13.23 -6.71 -7.43
N LEU A 168 -14.30 -6.27 -6.76
CA LEU A 168 -14.34 -6.13 -5.30
C LEU A 168 -13.85 -7.35 -4.50
N PRO A 169 -14.14 -8.62 -4.89
CA PRO A 169 -13.72 -9.78 -4.12
C PRO A 169 -12.20 -9.90 -3.87
N HIS A 170 -11.37 -9.43 -4.80
CA HIS A 170 -9.92 -9.34 -4.59
C HIS A 170 -9.48 -7.92 -4.23
N ALA A 171 -10.07 -6.90 -4.86
CA ALA A 171 -9.61 -5.51 -4.73
C ALA A 171 -9.76 -4.98 -3.30
N ILE A 172 -10.85 -5.29 -2.58
CA ILE A 172 -11.01 -4.83 -1.19
C ILE A 172 -9.95 -5.46 -0.27
N PRO A 173 -9.79 -6.81 -0.22
CA PRO A 173 -8.75 -7.43 0.58
C PRO A 173 -7.34 -6.95 0.19
N GLU A 174 -7.04 -6.90 -1.10
CA GLU A 174 -5.73 -6.51 -1.62
C GLU A 174 -5.36 -5.09 -1.25
N LEU A 175 -6.20 -4.11 -1.61
CA LEU A 175 -5.92 -2.70 -1.33
C LEU A 175 -5.85 -2.44 0.17
N THR A 176 -6.74 -3.06 0.96
CA THR A 176 -6.69 -2.95 2.42
C THR A 176 -5.36 -3.48 2.97
N ALA A 177 -4.88 -4.62 2.48
CA ALA A 177 -3.60 -5.18 2.86
C ALA A 177 -2.41 -4.30 2.42
N LEU A 178 -2.40 -3.85 1.17
CA LEU A 178 -1.34 -2.99 0.63
C LEU A 178 -1.22 -1.66 1.38
N PHE A 179 -2.33 -1.10 1.88
CA PHE A 179 -2.34 0.13 2.66
C PHE A 179 -2.15 -0.06 4.18
N LEU A 180 -1.92 -1.29 4.68
CA LEU A 180 -1.61 -1.52 6.09
C LEU A 180 -0.38 -0.75 6.59
N PRO A 181 0.78 -0.77 5.89
CA PRO A 181 1.95 -0.04 6.36
C PRO A 181 1.71 1.48 6.36
N LEU A 182 1.02 2.01 5.35
CA LEU A 182 0.65 3.43 5.30
C LEU A 182 -0.25 3.84 6.47
N ALA A 183 -1.25 3.03 6.81
CA ALA A 183 -2.12 3.28 7.95
C ALA A 183 -1.35 3.23 9.28
N ALA A 184 -0.47 2.25 9.45
CA ALA A 184 0.39 2.15 10.62
C ALA A 184 1.30 3.39 10.74
N TRP A 185 1.88 3.84 9.62
CA TRP A 185 2.67 5.06 9.56
C TRP A 185 1.88 6.29 9.98
N LEU A 186 0.67 6.49 9.44
CA LEU A 186 -0.19 7.63 9.78
C LEU A 186 -0.61 7.65 11.26
N VAL A 187 -0.76 6.49 11.88
CA VAL A 187 -1.09 6.37 13.31
C VAL A 187 0.13 6.66 14.17
N ALA A 188 1.27 6.05 13.86
CA ALA A 188 2.51 6.23 14.61
C ALA A 188 3.03 7.67 14.51
N SER A 189 3.01 8.25 13.31
CA SER A 189 3.38 9.65 13.04
C SER A 189 2.57 10.63 13.89
N ARG A 190 1.23 10.46 13.94
CA ARG A 190 0.35 11.31 14.76
C ARG A 190 0.58 11.17 16.27
N ARG A 191 1.13 10.05 16.72
CA ARG A 191 1.43 9.78 18.14
C ARG A 191 2.89 10.06 18.52
N GLY A 192 3.73 10.46 17.57
CA GLY A 192 5.17 10.59 17.77
C GLY A 192 5.88 9.25 18.04
N GLN A 193 5.25 8.12 17.72
CA GLN A 193 5.72 6.76 18.01
C GLN A 193 6.62 6.22 16.88
N TRP A 194 7.58 7.03 16.44
CA TRP A 194 8.44 6.72 15.29
C TRP A 194 9.28 5.45 15.49
N ASN A 195 9.64 5.14 16.73
CA ASN A 195 10.39 3.94 17.12
C ASN A 195 9.60 2.63 16.89
N GLU A 196 8.28 2.69 16.78
CA GLU A 196 7.44 1.52 16.54
C GLU A 196 7.31 1.17 15.04
N LEU A 197 7.77 2.04 14.14
CA LEU A 197 7.57 1.87 12.69
C LEU A 197 8.27 0.66 12.09
N LEU A 198 9.44 0.25 12.62
CA LEU A 198 10.09 -1.00 12.17
C LEU A 198 9.26 -2.23 12.53
N ALA A 199 8.74 -2.29 13.76
CA ALA A 199 7.83 -3.37 14.17
C ALA A 199 6.55 -3.37 13.33
N ALA A 200 5.98 -2.19 13.09
CA ALA A 200 4.80 -2.04 12.24
C ALA A 200 5.07 -2.52 10.82
N THR A 201 6.23 -2.19 10.24
CA THR A 201 6.64 -2.66 8.91
C THR A 201 6.62 -4.19 8.86
N PHE A 202 7.24 -4.85 9.83
CA PHE A 202 7.32 -6.31 9.89
C PHE A 202 5.94 -6.96 9.96
N VAL A 203 5.08 -6.47 10.87
CA VAL A 203 3.73 -7.02 11.07
C VAL A 203 2.85 -6.79 9.84
N THR A 204 2.88 -5.58 9.28
CA THR A 204 2.03 -5.22 8.13
C THR A 204 2.43 -5.97 6.87
N VAL A 205 3.72 -6.14 6.59
CA VAL A 205 4.20 -6.97 5.47
C VAL A 205 3.84 -8.44 5.67
N LEU A 206 4.02 -8.98 6.88
CA LEU A 206 3.68 -10.37 7.19
C LEU A 206 2.18 -10.68 6.99
N ILE A 207 1.32 -9.71 7.32
CA ILE A 207 -0.12 -9.82 7.07
C ILE A 207 -0.45 -9.61 5.60
N ALA A 208 0.16 -8.62 4.95
CA ALA A 208 -0.20 -8.23 3.60
C ALA A 208 0.22 -9.27 2.55
N ALA A 209 1.41 -9.87 2.70
CA ALA A 209 1.93 -10.84 1.74
C ALA A 209 0.96 -12.00 1.42
N PRO A 210 0.43 -12.77 2.40
CA PRO A 210 -0.52 -13.84 2.10
C PRO A 210 -1.85 -13.33 1.53
N VAL A 211 -2.31 -12.13 1.94
CA VAL A 211 -3.54 -11.54 1.40
C VAL A 211 -3.37 -11.15 -0.07
N VAL A 212 -2.24 -10.55 -0.44
CA VAL A 212 -1.90 -10.21 -1.82
C VAL A 212 -1.81 -11.47 -2.69
N VAL A 213 -1.22 -12.54 -2.17
CA VAL A 213 -1.18 -13.83 -2.87
C VAL A 213 -2.59 -14.35 -3.11
N ALA A 214 -3.43 -14.41 -2.07
CA ALA A 214 -4.81 -14.87 -2.19
C ALA A 214 -5.63 -13.99 -3.16
N ALA A 215 -5.46 -12.68 -3.10
CA ALA A 215 -6.10 -11.73 -4.00
C ALA A 215 -5.72 -11.97 -5.46
N ALA A 216 -4.44 -12.21 -5.76
CA ALA A 216 -3.99 -12.50 -7.12
C ALA A 216 -4.65 -13.77 -7.70
N PHE A 217 -4.87 -14.81 -6.87
CA PHE A 217 -5.63 -15.99 -7.29
C PHE A 217 -7.10 -15.67 -7.57
N VAL A 218 -7.73 -14.85 -6.71
CA VAL A 218 -9.12 -14.42 -6.92
C VAL A 218 -9.24 -13.56 -8.18
N GLU A 219 -8.31 -12.63 -8.41
CA GLU A 219 -8.24 -11.80 -9.62
C GLU A 219 -8.08 -12.65 -10.88
N THR A 220 -7.23 -13.67 -10.85
CA THR A 220 -6.91 -14.47 -12.05
C THR A 220 -8.00 -15.50 -12.38
N TYR A 221 -8.59 -16.15 -11.38
CA TYR A 221 -9.46 -17.32 -11.58
C TYR A 221 -10.93 -17.08 -11.25
N PHE A 222 -11.25 -16.15 -10.36
CA PHE A 222 -12.61 -15.94 -9.86
C PHE A 222 -13.27 -14.68 -10.44
N SER A 223 -12.59 -13.53 -10.36
CA SER A 223 -13.12 -12.26 -10.85
C SER A 223 -13.55 -12.27 -12.33
N PRO A 224 -12.84 -12.91 -13.27
CA PRO A 224 -13.27 -12.97 -14.67
C PRO A 224 -14.62 -13.66 -14.83
N ARG A 225 -14.85 -14.75 -14.08
CA ARG A 225 -16.13 -15.48 -14.09
C ARG A 225 -17.25 -14.65 -13.50
N LEU A 226 -16.97 -13.94 -12.39
CA LEU A 226 -17.96 -13.04 -11.79
C LEU A 226 -18.32 -11.91 -12.76
N ILE A 227 -17.35 -11.34 -13.45
CA ILE A 227 -17.58 -10.30 -14.46
C ILE A 227 -18.46 -10.84 -15.59
N GLN A 228 -18.16 -12.03 -16.14
CA GLN A 228 -18.98 -12.68 -17.17
C GLN A 228 -20.44 -12.84 -16.73
N VAL A 229 -20.67 -13.34 -15.52
CA VAL A 229 -22.02 -13.47 -14.94
C VAL A 229 -22.72 -12.11 -14.82
N LEU A 230 -22.01 -11.08 -14.36
CA LEU A 230 -22.57 -9.73 -14.20
C LEU A 230 -22.94 -9.06 -15.53
N ILE A 231 -22.23 -9.38 -16.62
CA ILE A 231 -22.52 -8.84 -17.96
C ILE A 231 -23.46 -9.75 -18.77
N GLY A 232 -23.82 -10.93 -18.26
CA GLY A 232 -24.71 -11.88 -18.93
C GLY A 232 -24.07 -12.64 -20.09
N ALA A 233 -22.76 -12.90 -20.02
CA ALA A 233 -21.97 -13.64 -21.01
C ALA A 233 -21.63 -15.07 -20.56
#